data_AF-A0A8S4R5U4-F1
#
_entry.id   AF-A0A8S4R5U4-F1
#
_cell.length_a   1.000
_cell.length_b   1.000
_cell.length_c   1.000
_cell.angle_alpha   90.00
_cell.angle_beta   90.00
_cell.angle_gamma   90.00
#
_symmetry.space_group_name_H-M   'P 1'
#
loop_
_entity.id
_entity.type
_entity.pdbx_description
1 polymer ?
#
loop_
_entity_poly.entity_id
_entity_poly.type
_entity_poly.pdbx_seq_one_letter_code
_entity_poly.pdbx_strand_id
1 'polypeptide(L)' 'MQRELWKTLKKKKVAYLGHVLLYDRYMLLQLIKMGKVAGKRRIGRKRKSWFRNIREWTGIASAAQLFSLASEKENYQN' A
#
# COMPACT_ATOMS: atom_id res chain seq x y z
N MET A 1 15.86 -3.85 -19.92
CA MET A 1 14.69 -2.94 -19.90
C MET A 1 13.57 -3.37 -18.94
N GLN A 2 13.02 -4.59 -19.04
CA GLN A 2 11.89 -5.02 -18.19
C GLN A 2 12.19 -5.02 -16.67
N ARG A 3 13.42 -5.36 -16.25
CA ARG A 3 13.82 -5.37 -14.83
C ARG A 3 13.82 -3.98 -14.19
N GLU A 4 14.23 -2.94 -14.92
CA GLU A 4 14.28 -1.57 -14.41
C GLU A 4 12.89 -0.94 -14.33
N LEU A 5 12.02 -1.22 -15.31
CA LEU A 5 10.61 -0.85 -15.25
C LEU A 5 9.93 -1.49 -14.02
N TRP A 6 10.19 -2.78 -13.78
CA TRP A 6 9.62 -3.50 -12.65
C TRP A 6 10.02 -2.91 -11.29
N LYS A 7 11.32 -2.59 -11.12
CA LYS A 7 11.82 -1.88 -9.93
C LYS A 7 11.13 -0.53 -9.75
N THR A 8 10.97 0.22 -10.83
CA THR A 8 10.32 1.55 -10.83
C THR A 8 8.86 1.44 -10.41
N LEU A 9 8.12 0.48 -10.95
CA LEU A 9 6.72 0.23 -10.58
C LEU A 9 6.57 -0.15 -9.11
N LYS A 10 7.43 -1.04 -8.59
CA LYS A 10 7.44 -1.37 -7.16
C LYS A 10 7.69 -0.14 -6.30
N LYS A 11 8.68 0.68 -6.67
CA LYS A 11 9.00 1.94 -5.96
C LYS A 11 7.82 2.90 -5.94
N LYS A 12 7.16 3.13 -7.08
CA LYS A 12 5.98 4.03 -7.17
C LYS A 12 4.79 3.52 -6.37
N LYS A 13 4.52 2.21 -6.38
CA LYS A 13 3.44 1.60 -5.60
C LYS A 13 3.63 1.77 -4.09
N VAL A 14 4.86 1.56 -3.59
CA VAL A 14 5.18 1.74 -2.15
C VAL A 14 5.12 3.21 -1.77
N ALA A 15 5.62 4.12 -2.60
CA ALA A 15 5.55 5.56 -2.34
C ALA A 15 4.09 6.05 -2.24
N TYR A 16 3.23 5.65 -3.17
CA TYR A 16 1.81 6.01 -3.12
C TYR A 16 1.07 5.37 -1.92
N LEU A 17 1.52 4.20 -1.46
CA LEU A 17 1.02 3.61 -0.22
C LEU A 17 1.34 4.52 0.97
N GLY A 18 2.59 4.99 1.10
CA GLY A 18 3.01 5.96 2.12
C GLY A 18 2.18 7.24 2.06
N HIS A 19 2.10 7.84 0.88
CA HIS A 19 1.32 9.06 0.65
C HIS A 19 -0.13 8.93 1.14
N VAL A 20 -0.79 7.80 0.88
CA VAL A 20 -2.17 7.61 1.34
C VAL A 20 -2.28 7.38 2.86
N LEU A 21 -1.23 6.85 3.50
CA LEU A 21 -1.25 6.49 4.92
C LEU A 21 -0.77 7.61 5.85
N LEU A 22 0.13 8.47 5.39
CA LEU A 22 0.75 9.51 6.19
C LEU A 22 -0.09 10.79 6.28
N TYR A 23 -0.89 11.08 5.26
CA TYR A 23 -1.73 12.28 5.24
C TYR A 23 -3.19 12.00 5.59
N ASP A 24 -3.71 12.75 6.57
CA ASP A 24 -5.11 12.69 7.02
C ASP A 24 -6.12 13.06 5.94
N ARG A 25 -5.70 13.83 4.92
CA ARG A 25 -6.52 14.16 3.74
C ARG A 25 -7.02 12.92 2.98
N TYR A 26 -6.43 11.75 3.24
CA TYR A 26 -6.82 10.47 2.62
C TYR A 26 -7.55 9.53 3.59
N MET A 27 -8.08 10.01 4.71
CA MET A 27 -8.75 9.19 5.74
C MET A 27 -9.81 8.24 5.17
N LEU A 28 -10.63 8.68 4.21
CA LEU A 28 -11.61 7.81 3.54
C LEU A 28 -10.95 6.62 2.82
N LEU A 29 -9.88 6.88 2.06
CA LEU A 29 -9.10 5.84 1.38
C LEU A 29 -8.44 4.89 2.39
N GLN A 30 -7.97 5.39 3.52
CA GLN A 30 -7.41 4.57 4.60
C GLN A 30 -8.49 3.65 5.19
N LEU A 31 -9.69 4.17 5.49
CA LEU A 31 -10.83 3.40 6.02
C LEU A 31 -11.29 2.30 5.05
N ILE A 32 -11.39 2.62 3.76
CA ILE A 32 -11.72 1.65 2.70
C ILE A 32 -10.65 0.55 2.63
N LYS A 33 -9.36 0.92 2.69
CA LYS A 33 -8.23 -0.02 2.65
C LYS A 33 -8.17 -0.94 3.87
N MET A 34 -8.41 -0.39 5.06
CA MET A 34 -8.45 -1.16 6.31
C MET A 34 -9.71 -2.03 6.42
N GLY A 35 -10.70 -1.84 5.54
CA GLY A 35 -11.96 -2.57 5.57
C GLY A 35 -12.86 -2.13 6.71
N LYS A 36 -12.67 -0.92 7.24
CA LYS A 36 -13.46 -0.32 8.35
C LYS A 36 -14.77 0.32 7.89
N VAL A 37 -15.15 0.15 6.62
CA VAL A 37 -16.45 0.60 6.12
C VAL A 37 -17.54 -0.25 6.78
N ALA A 38 -18.50 0.40 7.43
CA ALA A 38 -19.60 -0.28 8.11
C ALA A 38 -20.38 -1.17 7.14
N GLY A 39 -20.60 -2.43 7.51
CA GLY A 39 -21.34 -3.42 6.73
C GLY A 39 -20.64 -4.79 6.66
N LYS A 40 -21.40 -5.87 6.91
CA LYS A 40 -20.90 -7.24 6.83
C LYS A 40 -20.77 -7.64 5.35
N ARG A 41 -19.55 -7.62 4.79
CA ARG A 41 -19.31 -8.14 3.43
C ARG A 41 -19.71 -9.62 3.37
N ARG A 42 -20.51 -9.99 2.37
CA ARG A 42 -20.98 -11.38 2.14
C ARG A 42 -19.77 -12.31 2.00
N ILE A 43 -19.83 -13.50 2.63
CA ILE A 43 -18.79 -14.53 2.52
C ILE A 43 -18.74 -15.00 1.06
N GLY A 44 -17.58 -14.82 0.44
CA GLY A 44 -17.28 -15.13 -0.97
C GLY A 44 -15.77 -15.10 -1.18
N ARG A 45 -15.29 -15.27 -2.42
CA ARG A 45 -13.84 -15.23 -2.72
C ARG A 45 -13.25 -13.90 -2.24
N LYS A 46 -12.42 -13.93 -1.19
CA LYS A 46 -11.83 -12.72 -0.59
C LYS A 46 -11.09 -11.96 -1.68
N ARG A 47 -11.56 -10.75 -2.02
CA ARG A 47 -10.83 -9.85 -2.94
C ARG A 47 -9.42 -9.67 -2.41
N LYS A 48 -8.42 -9.73 -3.28
CA LYS A 48 -7.02 -9.47 -2.92
C LYS A 48 -6.94 -8.05 -2.37
N SER A 49 -6.72 -7.92 -1.06
CA SER A 49 -6.61 -6.60 -0.43
C SER A 49 -5.41 -5.85 -1.00
N TRP A 50 -5.46 -4.53 -0.99
CA TRP A 50 -4.39 -3.70 -1.54
C TRP A 50 -3.05 -3.96 -0.81
N PHE A 51 -3.09 -4.10 0.51
CA PHE A 51 -1.93 -4.53 1.32
C PHE A 51 -1.41 -5.92 0.92
N ARG A 52 -2.30 -6.89 0.69
CA ARG A 52 -1.90 -8.21 0.18
C ARG A 52 -1.28 -8.12 -1.22
N ASN A 53 -1.82 -7.26 -2.10
CA ASN A 53 -1.26 -7.02 -3.43
C ASN A 53 0.16 -6.45 -3.36
N ILE A 54 0.37 -5.43 -2.52
CA ILE A 54 1.67 -4.79 -2.37
C ILE A 54 2.68 -5.77 -1.78
N ARG A 55 2.33 -6.51 -0.72
CA ARG A 55 3.21 -7.53 -0.13
C ARG A 55 3.63 -8.61 -1.13
N GLU A 56 2.69 -9.15 -1.90
CA GLU A 56 3.01 -10.13 -2.94
C GLU A 56 3.88 -9.54 -4.07
N TRP A 57 3.73 -8.25 -4.39
CA TRP A 57 4.54 -7.58 -5.41
C TRP A 57 5.95 -7.25 -4.92
N THR A 58 6.08 -6.79 -3.67
CA THR A 58 7.36 -6.38 -3.10
C THR A 58 8.14 -7.54 -2.49
N GLY A 59 7.47 -8.64 -2.16
CA GLY A 59 8.04 -9.75 -1.39
C GLY A 59 8.14 -9.45 0.12
N ILE A 60 7.57 -8.33 0.57
CA ILE A 60 7.66 -7.90 1.97
C ILE A 60 6.56 -8.59 2.77
N ALA A 61 6.94 -9.37 3.80
CA ALA A 61 5.99 -10.12 4.59
C ALA A 61 5.23 -9.25 5.61
N SER A 62 5.93 -8.28 6.21
CA SER A 62 5.41 -7.45 7.32
C SER A 62 4.82 -6.12 6.85
N ALA A 63 3.66 -5.76 7.41
CA ALA A 63 3.09 -4.43 7.21
C ALA A 63 3.97 -3.32 7.82
N ALA A 64 4.63 -3.59 8.95
CA ALA A 64 5.54 -2.63 9.60
C ALA A 64 6.71 -2.23 8.68
N GLN A 65 7.33 -3.21 8.03
CA GLN A 65 8.40 -2.96 7.05
C GLN A 65 7.90 -2.14 5.86
N LEU A 66 6.65 -2.36 5.41
CA LEU A 66 6.06 -1.52 4.37
C LEU A 66 5.84 -0.08 4.83
N PHE A 67 5.43 0.13 6.08
CA PHE A 67 5.27 1.47 6.64
C PHE A 67 6.63 2.17 6.77
N SER A 68 7.67 1.53 7.30
CA SER A 68 9.02 2.11 7.40
C SER A 68 9.57 2.51 6.02
N LEU A 69 9.48 1.62 5.02
CA LEU A 69 9.92 1.91 3.66
C LEU A 69 9.11 3.02 2.97
N ALA A 70 7.86 3.20 3.38
CA ALA A 70 7.01 4.24 2.86
C ALA A 70 7.32 5.60 3.50
N SER A 71 7.63 5.62 4.80
CA SER A 71 8.07 6.81 5.55
C SER A 71 9.47 7.30 5.12
N GLU A 72 10.42 6.40 4.88
CA GLU A 72 11.79 6.75 4.43
C GLU A 72 11.81 7.50 3.09
N LYS A 73 10.76 7.37 2.28
CA LYS A 73 10.70 7.96 0.93
C LYS A 73 10.12 9.36 0.85
N GLU A 74 9.42 9.83 1.86
CA GLU A 74 8.99 11.22 1.92
C GLU A 74 10.20 12.18 1.93
N ASN A 75 11.32 11.71 2.49
CA ASN A 75 12.60 12.42 2.51
C ASN A 75 13.30 12.56 1.14
N TYR A 76 12.76 11.98 0.06
CA TYR A 76 13.33 12.07 -1.31
C TYR A 76 12.57 13.05 -2.21
N GLN A 77 11.68 13.89 -1.66
CA GLN A 77 10.99 14.97 -2.38
C GLN A 77 11.55 16.38 -2.08
N ASN A 78 12.67 16.49 -1.34
CA ASN A 78 13.47 17.72 -1.24
C ASN A 78 14.75 17.61 -2.05
#